data_AF-A0A653BXY6-F1
#
_entry.id   AF-A0A653BXY6-F1
#
_cell.length_a   1.000
_cell.length_b   1.000
_cell.length_c   1.000
_cell.angle_alpha   90.00
_cell.angle_beta   90.00
_cell.angle_gamma   90.00
#
_symmetry.space_group_name_H-M   'P 1'
#
loop_
_entity.id
_entity.type
_entity.pdbx_description
1 polymer ?
#
loop_
_entity_poly.entity_id
_entity_poly.type
_entity_poly.pdbx_seq_one_letter_code
_entity_poly.pdbx_strand_id
1 'polypeptide(L)'
;MSRSEYYSSLSGDIKLRCDEKMKLTDVVDPYALRIDELSEDVSFLPAVKIVDLMNYLVLTHCFYTGQQMKAYKSLQAFQYYEGMSNKRWQT
;
A
#
# COMPACT_ATOMS: atom_id res chain seq x y z
N MET A 1 -5.10 -10.43 20.89
CA MET A 1 -4.90 -11.19 19.63
C MET A 1 -3.47 -10.98 19.18
N SER A 2 -2.78 -12.05 18.77
CA SER A 2 -1.37 -12.01 18.36
C SER A 2 -1.24 -11.59 16.89
N ARG A 3 -0.16 -10.87 16.56
CA ARG A 3 0.20 -10.58 15.17
C ARG A 3 0.77 -11.84 14.51
N SER A 4 0.53 -12.01 13.22
CA SER A 4 1.10 -13.09 12.42
C SER A 4 2.61 -12.96 12.26
N GLU A 5 3.26 -14.07 11.91
CA GLU A 5 4.67 -14.08 11.49
C GLU A 5 4.89 -13.23 10.23
N TYR A 6 3.91 -13.23 9.32
CA TYR A 6 3.92 -12.36 8.15
C TYR A 6 4.04 -10.89 8.53
N TYR A 7 3.18 -10.39 9.43
CA TYR A 7 3.27 -9.01 9.91
C TYR A 7 4.64 -8.71 10.55
N SER A 8 5.19 -9.68 11.28
CA SER A 8 6.50 -9.54 11.93
C SER A 8 7.62 -9.36 10.91
N SER A 9 7.55 -10.05 9.77
CA SER A 9 8.52 -9.97 8.67
C SER A 9 8.51 -8.65 7.89
N LEU A 10 7.41 -7.87 7.97
CA LEU A 10 7.29 -6.59 7.27
C LEU A 10 8.14 -5.49 7.92
N SER A 11 8.67 -4.58 7.10
CA SER A 11 9.48 -3.44 7.54
C SER A 11 8.96 -2.12 6.97
N GLY A 12 9.32 -1.02 7.65
CA GLY A 12 9.09 0.34 7.16
C GLY A 12 7.61 0.72 6.95
N ASP A 13 7.36 1.38 5.82
CA ASP A 13 6.06 1.93 5.42
C ASP A 13 4.98 0.86 5.18
N ILE A 14 5.40 -0.35 4.80
CA ILE A 14 4.47 -1.47 4.56
C ILE A 14 3.77 -1.87 5.85
N LYS A 15 4.51 -1.90 6.97
CA LYS A 15 3.97 -2.26 8.29
C LYS A 15 2.93 -1.25 8.76
N LEU A 16 3.22 0.05 8.53
CA LEU A 16 2.30 1.15 8.84
C LEU A 16 1.00 1.05 8.02
N ARG A 17 1.10 0.74 6.72
CA ARG A 17 -0.09 0.51 5.88
C ARG A 17 -0.91 -0.70 6.34
N CYS A 18 -0.26 -1.77 6.79
CA CYS A 18 -0.95 -2.93 7.37
C CYS A 18 -1.70 -2.52 8.64
N ASP A 19 -1.08 -1.74 9.53
CA ASP A 19 -1.74 -1.24 10.74
C ASP A 19 -2.95 -0.36 10.44
N GLU A 20 -2.86 0.49 9.42
CA GLU A 20 -3.99 1.30 8.96
C GLU A 20 -5.14 0.44 8.44
N LYS A 21 -4.84 -0.59 7.65
CA LYS A 21 -5.86 -1.52 7.13
C LYS A 21 -6.52 -2.32 8.25
N MET A 22 -5.75 -2.76 9.24
CA MET A 22 -6.28 -3.54 10.37
C MET A 22 -7.29 -2.74 11.21
N LYS A 23 -7.20 -1.41 11.25
CA LYS A 23 -8.23 -0.56 11.88
C LYS A 23 -9.60 -0.69 11.23
N LEU A 24 -9.67 -1.11 9.96
CA LEU A 24 -10.93 -1.32 9.24
C LEU A 24 -11.57 -2.68 9.56
N THR A 25 -10.84 -3.58 10.23
CA THR A 25 -11.27 -4.97 10.50
C THR A 25 -11.08 -5.27 11.98
N ASP A 26 -11.60 -4.38 12.84
CA ASP A 26 -11.57 -4.51 14.31
C ASP A 26 -10.19 -4.82 14.91
N VAL A 27 -9.12 -4.36 14.25
CA VAL A 27 -7.73 -4.57 14.66
C VAL A 27 -7.32 -6.06 14.64
N VAL A 28 -8.02 -6.88 13.87
CA VAL A 28 -7.70 -8.30 13.67
C VAL A 28 -6.68 -8.44 12.54
N ASP A 29 -5.67 -9.29 12.75
CA ASP A 29 -4.74 -9.69 11.70
C ASP A 29 -5.31 -10.90 10.95
N PRO A 30 -5.67 -10.78 9.66
CA PRO A 30 -6.27 -11.88 8.91
C PRO A 30 -5.33 -13.08 8.75
N TYR A 31 -4.01 -12.86 8.79
CA TYR A 31 -3.02 -13.94 8.67
C TYR A 31 -2.75 -14.65 10.00
N ALA A 32 -3.29 -14.16 11.10
CA ALA A 32 -3.22 -14.83 12.41
C ALA A 32 -4.42 -15.75 12.66
N LEU A 33 -5.45 -15.67 11.82
CA LEU A 33 -6.65 -16.49 11.93
C LEU A 33 -6.39 -17.93 11.49
N ARG A 34 -7.00 -18.86 12.21
CA ARG A 34 -7.02 -20.27 11.83
C ARG A 34 -8.17 -20.51 10.84
N ILE A 35 -8.06 -21.57 10.05
CA ILE A 35 -9.08 -21.91 9.03
C ILE A 35 -10.43 -22.18 9.68
N ASP A 36 -10.45 -22.78 10.87
CA ASP A 36 -11.65 -23.05 11.66
C ASP A 36 -12.35 -21.78 12.19
N GLU A 37 -11.65 -20.65 12.21
CA GLU A 37 -12.22 -19.35 12.61
C GLU A 37 -12.84 -18.61 11.40
N LEU A 38 -12.67 -19.12 10.18
CA LEU A 38 -13.14 -18.50 8.96
C LEU A 38 -14.48 -19.08 8.51
N SER A 39 -15.43 -18.20 8.18
CA SER A 39 -16.72 -18.61 7.64
C SER A 39 -16.62 -18.91 6.14
N GLU A 40 -17.17 -20.04 5.71
CA GLU A 40 -17.31 -20.38 4.28
C GLU A 40 -18.63 -19.87 3.67
N ASP A 41 -19.47 -19.22 4.47
CA ASP A 41 -20.74 -18.70 4.01
C ASP A 41 -20.54 -17.50 3.07
N VAL A 42 -20.95 -17.71 1.81
CA VAL A 42 -20.90 -16.73 0.73
C VAL A 42 -21.74 -15.49 1.04
N SER A 43 -22.73 -15.58 1.93
CA SER A 43 -23.56 -14.44 2.33
C SER A 43 -22.78 -13.32 3.03
N PHE A 44 -21.63 -13.64 3.65
CA PHE A 44 -20.73 -12.65 4.25
C PHE A 44 -19.88 -11.90 3.21
N LEU A 45 -19.80 -12.39 1.97
CA LEU A 45 -19.06 -11.71 0.92
C LEU A 45 -19.87 -10.51 0.41
N PRO A 46 -19.21 -9.37 0.13
CA PRO A 46 -19.89 -8.24 -0.48
C PRO A 46 -20.40 -8.62 -1.87
N ALA A 47 -21.56 -8.07 -2.26
CA ALA A 47 -22.09 -8.22 -3.60
C ALA A 47 -21.22 -7.42 -4.60
N VAL A 48 -20.27 -8.09 -5.25
CA VAL A 48 -19.34 -7.47 -6.21
C VAL A 48 -19.81 -7.78 -7.64
N LYS A 49 -19.96 -6.75 -8.48
CA LYS A 49 -20.25 -6.94 -9.91
C LYS A 49 -18.95 -7.10 -10.69
N ILE A 50 -19.03 -7.72 -11.88
CA ILE A 50 -17.86 -7.86 -12.76
C ILE A 50 -17.24 -6.52 -13.14
N VAL A 51 -18.05 -5.46 -13.25
CA VAL A 51 -17.56 -4.10 -13.51
C VAL A 51 -16.68 -3.59 -12.37
N ASP A 52 -17.02 -3.90 -11.13
CA ASP A 52 -16.25 -3.50 -9.95
C ASP A 52 -14.88 -4.22 -9.95
N LEU A 53 -14.86 -5.50 -10.31
CA LEU A 53 -13.62 -6.27 -10.50
C LEU A 53 -12.74 -5.69 -11.61
N MET A 54 -13.34 -5.36 -12.77
CA MET A 54 -12.62 -4.74 -13.88
C MET A 54 -12.06 -3.37 -13.50
N ASN A 55 -12.84 -2.58 -12.77
CA ASN A 55 -12.39 -1.30 -12.23
C ASN A 55 -11.19 -1.48 -11.32
N TYR A 56 -11.26 -2.42 -10.37
CA TYR A 56 -10.19 -2.62 -9.39
C TYR A 56 -8.92 -3.25 -9.99
N LEU A 57 -9.05 -4.30 -10.79
CA LEU A 57 -7.92 -5.10 -11.29
C LEU A 57 -7.25 -4.52 -12.53
N VAL A 58 -8.01 -3.83 -13.39
CA VAL A 58 -7.53 -3.40 -14.71
C VAL A 58 -7.46 -1.88 -14.82
N LEU A 59 -8.49 -1.17 -14.35
CA LEU A 59 -8.62 0.27 -14.59
C LEU A 59 -8.04 1.13 -13.45
N THR A 60 -7.87 0.56 -12.26
CA THR A 60 -7.27 1.26 -11.12
C THR A 60 -5.76 1.00 -11.09
N HIS A 61 -4.97 2.08 -11.06
CA HIS A 61 -3.52 1.97 -10.92
C HIS A 61 -3.12 1.78 -9.45
N CYS A 62 -2.21 0.84 -9.20
CA CYS A 62 -1.55 0.73 -7.88
C CYS A 62 -0.74 2.01 -7.60
N PHE A 63 -0.67 2.41 -6.32
CA PHE A 63 -0.19 3.70 -5.80
C PHE A 63 1.16 4.22 -6.35
N TYR A 64 1.99 3.36 -6.93
CA TYR A 64 3.21 3.76 -7.62
C TYR A 64 3.28 3.08 -8.98
N THR A 65 2.72 3.72 -10.02
CA THR A 65 3.12 3.33 -11.37
C THR A 65 4.60 3.65 -11.57
N GLY A 66 5.31 2.83 -12.35
CA GLY A 66 6.71 3.10 -12.67
C GLY A 66 6.93 4.49 -13.29
N GLN A 67 5.92 5.04 -13.97
CA GLN A 67 5.94 6.38 -14.55
C GLN A 67 5.79 7.49 -13.50
N GLN A 68 4.89 7.33 -12.52
CA GLN A 68 4.81 8.24 -11.37
C GLN A 68 6.10 8.23 -10.55
N MET A 69 6.71 7.04 -10.36
CA MET A 69 8.00 6.93 -9.66
C MET A 69 9.15 7.58 -10.46
N LYS A 70 9.16 7.43 -11.79
CA LYS A 70 10.11 8.15 -12.66
C LYS A 70 9.92 9.67 -12.53
N ALA A 71 8.70 10.17 -12.64
CA ALA A 71 8.40 11.60 -12.52
C ALA A 71 8.83 12.15 -11.14
N TYR A 72 8.53 11.42 -10.07
CA TYR A 72 8.94 11.77 -8.71
C TYR A 72 10.47 11.85 -8.55
N LYS A 73 11.21 10.86 -9.06
CA LYS A 73 12.68 10.86 -9.03
C LYS A 73 13.28 11.96 -9.90
N SER A 74 12.70 12.21 -11.08
CA SER A 74 13.13 13.30 -11.97
C SER A 74 12.97 14.67 -11.29
N LEU A 75 11.88 14.88 -10.55
CA LEU A 75 11.66 16.12 -9.79
C LEU A 75 12.69 16.29 -8.67
N GLN A 76 12.99 15.24 -7.89
CA GLN A 76 14.03 15.29 -6.86
C GLN A 76 15.41 15.61 -7.45
N ALA A 77 15.76 14.99 -8.58
CA ALA A 77 17.03 15.24 -9.27
C ALA A 77 17.15 16.70 -9.74
N PHE A 78 16.06 17.27 -10.26
CA PHE A 78 16.01 18.68 -10.66
C PHE A 78 16.21 19.62 -9.45
N GLN A 79 15.48 19.40 -8.35
CA GLN A 79 15.62 20.20 -7.13
C GLN A 79 17.04 20.14 -6.56
N TYR A 80 17.69 18.97 -6.61
CA TYR A 80 19.07 18.80 -6.19
C TYR A 80 20.05 19.59 -7.09
N TYR A 81 19.85 19.55 -8.41
CA TYR A 81 20.64 20.31 -9.37
C TYR A 81 20.49 21.82 -9.17
N GLU A 82 19.26 22.31 -9.03
CA GLU A 82 18.97 23.73 -8.80
C GLU A 82 19.56 24.21 -7.46
N GLY A 83 19.41 23.41 -6.40
CA GLY A 83 20.01 23.68 -5.10
C GLY A 83 21.55 23.71 -5.12
N MET A 84 22.21 22.92 -5.96
CA MET A 84 23.66 23.00 -6.19
C MET A 84 24.05 24.23 -7.02
N SER A 85 23.25 24.57 -8.03
CA SER A 85 23.48 25.76 -8.88
C SER A 85 23.44 27.04 -8.07
N ASN A 86 22.44 27.19 -7.19
CA ASN A 86 22.31 28.38 -6.32
C ASN A 86 23.48 28.55 -5.32
N LYS A 87 24.12 27.45 -4.90
CA LYS A 87 25.31 27.50 -4.03
C LYS A 87 26.59 27.85 -4.79
N ARG A 88 26.62 27.69 -6.11
CA ARG A 88 27.79 27.93 -6.96
C ARG A 88 27.99 29.41 -7.33
N TRP A 89 26.96 30.23 -7.21
CA TRP A 89 27.01 31.68 -7.48
C TRP A 89 27.11 32.55 -6.22
N GLN A 90 27.33 31.93 -5.04
CA GLN A 90 27.46 32.64 -3.74
C GLN A 90 28.90 32.64 -3.17
N THR A 91 29.90 32.27 -3.98
CA THR A 91 31.35 32.41 -3.68
C THR A 91 32.00 33.22 -4.77
#